data_AF-A0A7S3PX12-F1
#
_entry.id   AF-A0A7S3PX12-F1
#
_cell.length_a   1.000
_cell.length_b   1.000
_cell.length_c   1.000
_cell.angle_alpha   90.00
_cell.angle_beta   90.00
_cell.angle_gamma   90.00
#
_symmetry.space_group_name_H-M   'P 1'
#
loop_
_entity.id
_entity.type
_entity.pdbx_description
1 polymer ?
#
loop_
_entity_poly.entity_id
_entity_poly.type
_entity_poly.pdbx_seq_one_letter_code
_entity_poly.pdbx_strand_id
1 'polypeptide(L)'
;AKSHIHNLMSRRSDKRDSCLKREFEIIEEVFSTVEILHDTLFELHSCGATGVSVQKSISNCCEAYWEGGFIDREVIATSLIPLLVLRSLDGNATKADIKRLWNVREMLSLLDFSETSIAYIRSLLLRTVSSPMYIKSADGRRMISHLFQLDTRLIQDLHNAIRAQIPMAKGSSLDAYGDIYFRAWKESTSNPDHQNINTSDVNQDNDTDTDDDGDDQDEVGDIQTAIEDNVLQDLMYSS
;
A
#
# COMPACT_ATOMS: atom_id res chain seq x y z
N ALA A 1 -5.65 -39.23 8.12
CA ALA A 1 -5.89 -38.05 7.24
C ALA A 1 -6.01 -36.74 8.04
N LYS A 2 -6.94 -36.63 9.01
CA LYS A 2 -7.14 -35.40 9.80
C LYS A 2 -5.91 -34.92 10.60
N SER A 3 -5.09 -35.83 11.15
CA SER A 3 -3.87 -35.47 11.91
C SER A 3 -2.72 -34.93 11.04
N HIS A 4 -2.70 -35.27 9.75
CA HIS A 4 -1.67 -34.82 8.81
C HIS A 4 -1.96 -33.38 8.33
N ILE A 5 -3.24 -33.05 8.16
CA ILE A 5 -3.70 -31.70 7.79
C ILE A 5 -3.47 -30.72 8.96
N HIS A 6 -3.74 -31.15 10.20
CA HIS A 6 -3.47 -30.33 11.39
C HIS A 6 -1.96 -30.01 11.54
N ASN A 7 -1.09 -30.99 11.28
CA ASN A 7 0.37 -30.78 11.29
C ASN A 7 0.86 -29.84 10.17
N LEU A 8 0.23 -29.87 8.99
CA LEU A 8 0.54 -28.95 7.89
C LEU A 8 0.06 -27.52 8.17
N MET A 9 -1.03 -27.35 8.93
CA MET A 9 -1.54 -26.05 9.36
C MET A 9 -0.70 -25.45 10.50
N SER A 10 -0.30 -26.24 11.52
CA SER A 10 0.67 -25.78 12.54
C SER A 10 2.01 -25.42 11.92
N ARG A 11 2.56 -26.23 10.99
CA ARG A 11 3.82 -25.88 10.29
C ARG A 11 3.71 -24.65 9.38
N ARG A 12 2.50 -24.31 8.89
CA ARG A 12 2.24 -23.07 8.14
C ARG A 12 1.96 -21.87 9.05
N SER A 13 1.53 -22.08 10.29
CA SER A 13 1.46 -21.03 11.31
C SER A 13 2.86 -20.75 11.83
N ASP A 14 3.61 -21.77 12.25
CA ASP A 14 5.00 -21.64 12.72
C ASP A 14 5.93 -20.99 11.70
N LYS A 15 5.69 -21.20 10.40
CA LYS A 15 6.50 -20.56 9.33
C LYS A 15 6.08 -19.12 9.01
N ARG A 16 4.86 -18.72 9.39
CA ARG A 16 4.39 -17.32 9.36
C ARG A 16 4.81 -16.59 10.64
N ASP A 17 4.79 -17.28 11.77
CA ASP A 17 5.15 -16.76 13.10
C ASP A 17 6.69 -16.74 13.32
N SER A 18 7.47 -17.56 12.59
CA SER A 18 8.95 -17.46 12.59
C SER A 18 9.48 -16.25 11.82
N CYS A 19 8.60 -15.47 11.19
CA CYS A 19 8.91 -14.15 10.65
C CYS A 19 8.72 -13.09 11.74
N LEU A 20 9.23 -13.36 12.95
CA LEU A 20 9.63 -12.27 13.83
C LEU A 20 10.58 -11.41 12.99
N LYS A 21 10.16 -10.18 12.70
CA LYS A 21 10.97 -9.13 12.07
C LYS A 21 12.31 -9.12 12.80
N ARG A 22 13.31 -9.81 12.24
CA ARG A 22 14.69 -9.65 12.69
C ARG A 22 15.09 -8.30 12.16
N GLU A 23 14.95 -7.29 13.00
CA GLU A 23 15.61 -6.01 12.77
C GLU A 23 17.11 -6.31 12.83
N PHE A 24 17.72 -6.38 11.66
CA PHE A 24 19.16 -6.54 11.55
C PHE A 24 19.77 -5.17 11.77
N GLU A 25 20.64 -5.08 12.77
CA GLU A 25 21.50 -3.93 12.97
C GLU A 25 22.44 -3.82 11.76
N ILE A 26 22.36 -2.68 11.06
CA ILE A 26 23.18 -2.40 9.88
C ILE A 26 24.40 -1.61 10.28
N ILE A 27 25.50 -1.93 9.61
CA ILE A 27 26.74 -1.16 9.63
C ILE A 27 26.44 0.22 9.02
N GLU A 28 26.68 1.30 9.77
CA GLU A 28 26.37 2.69 9.40
C GLU A 28 26.89 3.06 7.99
N GLU A 29 28.06 2.54 7.61
CA GLU A 29 28.66 2.75 6.29
C GLU A 29 27.81 2.18 5.14
N VAL A 30 27.12 1.06 5.37
CA VAL A 30 26.19 0.48 4.39
C VAL A 30 24.94 1.34 4.27
N PHE A 31 24.40 1.83 5.38
CA PHE A 31 23.27 2.75 5.38
C PHE A 31 23.61 4.04 4.62
N SER A 32 24.73 4.68 4.96
CA SER A 32 25.19 5.90 4.30
C SER A 32 25.42 5.69 2.79
N THR A 33 25.93 4.53 2.39
CA THR A 33 26.09 4.20 0.96
C THR A 33 24.74 4.08 0.26
N VAL A 34 23.76 3.43 0.89
CA VAL A 34 22.41 3.28 0.32
C VAL A 34 21.70 4.61 0.22
N GLU A 35 21.85 5.49 1.21
CA GLU A 35 21.33 6.86 1.22
C GLU A 35 21.91 7.69 0.06
N ILE A 36 23.23 7.71 -0.10
CA ILE A 36 23.88 8.42 -1.22
C ILE A 36 23.40 7.88 -2.57
N LEU A 37 23.28 6.57 -2.72
CA LEU A 37 22.79 5.97 -3.96
C LEU A 37 21.33 6.32 -4.22
N HIS A 38 20.49 6.35 -3.17
CA HIS A 38 19.09 6.70 -3.24
C HIS A 38 18.87 8.14 -3.73
N ASP A 39 19.66 9.09 -3.24
CA ASP A 39 19.60 10.50 -3.66
C ASP A 39 19.90 10.69 -5.15
N THR A 40 20.72 9.84 -5.74
CA THR A 40 21.08 9.91 -7.18
C THR A 40 20.03 9.31 -8.12
N LEU A 41 19.01 8.62 -7.59
CA LEU A 41 18.08 7.81 -8.41
C LEU A 41 17.37 8.64 -9.49
N PHE A 42 16.92 9.85 -9.18
CA PHE A 42 16.19 10.68 -10.15
C PHE A 42 17.10 11.28 -11.22
N GLU A 43 18.32 11.66 -10.86
CA GLU A 43 19.29 12.27 -11.79
C GLU A 43 19.73 11.27 -12.87
N LEU A 44 19.89 10.00 -12.50
CA LEU A 44 20.31 8.92 -13.41
C LEU A 44 19.35 8.68 -14.57
N HIS A 45 18.07 9.06 -14.43
CA HIS A 45 17.09 8.96 -15.53
C HIS A 45 17.50 9.81 -16.75
N SER A 46 18.18 10.94 -16.50
CA SER A 46 18.58 11.89 -17.55
C SER A 46 19.90 11.50 -18.24
N CYS A 47 20.62 10.49 -17.72
CA CYS A 47 21.95 10.10 -18.18
C CYS A 47 21.94 9.02 -19.31
N GLY A 48 20.81 8.87 -20.01
CA GLY A 48 20.68 7.92 -21.12
C GLY A 48 20.61 6.45 -20.69
N ALA A 49 20.80 5.53 -21.63
CA ALA A 49 20.58 4.09 -21.42
C ALA A 49 21.44 3.48 -20.30
N THR A 50 22.70 3.92 -20.18
CA THR A 50 23.60 3.47 -19.10
C THR A 50 23.12 3.95 -17.74
N GLY A 51 22.67 5.21 -17.64
CA GLY A 51 22.09 5.78 -16.42
C GLY A 51 20.86 5.01 -15.96
N VAL A 52 19.96 4.66 -16.89
CA VAL A 52 18.77 3.83 -16.60
C VAL A 52 19.15 2.44 -16.11
N SER A 53 20.22 1.84 -16.63
CA SER A 53 20.72 0.54 -16.13
C SER A 53 21.25 0.65 -14.70
N VAL A 54 21.98 1.72 -14.38
CA VAL A 54 22.49 1.98 -13.02
C VAL A 54 21.34 2.25 -12.06
N GLN A 55 20.40 3.11 -12.45
CA GLN A 55 19.17 3.38 -11.68
C GLN A 55 18.43 2.08 -11.35
N LYS A 56 18.33 1.16 -12.31
CA LYS A 56 17.71 -0.14 -12.08
C LYS A 56 18.47 -0.96 -11.04
N SER A 57 19.80 -1.03 -11.12
CA SER A 57 20.62 -1.75 -10.14
C SER A 57 20.50 -1.16 -8.73
N ILE A 58 20.49 0.18 -8.62
CA ILE A 58 20.28 0.87 -7.34
C ILE A 58 18.88 0.57 -6.81
N SER A 59 17.84 0.67 -7.64
CA SER A 59 16.46 0.36 -7.23
C SER A 59 16.32 -1.07 -6.70
N ASN A 60 17.00 -2.05 -7.32
CA ASN A 60 17.01 -3.43 -6.83
C ASN A 60 17.72 -3.57 -5.49
N CYS A 61 18.77 -2.80 -5.24
CA CYS A 61 19.46 -2.77 -3.96
C CYS A 61 18.56 -2.18 -2.87
N CYS A 62 17.87 -1.08 -3.16
CA CYS A 62 16.88 -0.47 -2.26
C CYS A 62 15.70 -1.40 -1.97
N GLU A 63 15.19 -2.13 -2.98
CA GLU A 63 14.15 -3.16 -2.81
C GLU A 63 14.63 -4.29 -1.90
N ALA A 64 15.84 -4.82 -2.13
CA ALA A 64 16.43 -5.86 -1.29
C ALA A 64 16.68 -5.37 0.15
N TYR A 65 17.05 -4.10 0.31
CA TYR A 65 17.18 -3.47 1.62
C TYR A 65 15.84 -3.49 2.37
N TRP A 66 14.77 -3.05 1.72
CA TRP A 66 13.44 -3.07 2.33
C TRP A 66 12.96 -4.46 2.72
N GLU A 67 13.11 -5.43 1.82
CA GLU A 67 12.77 -6.84 2.06
C GLU A 67 13.61 -7.45 3.18
N GLY A 68 14.83 -6.95 3.40
CA GLY A 68 15.74 -7.38 4.45
C GLY A 68 15.28 -7.01 5.87
N GLY A 69 14.32 -6.10 6.04
CA GLY A 69 13.77 -5.78 7.36
C GLY A 69 14.71 -4.98 8.28
N PHE A 70 15.61 -4.19 7.70
CA PHE A 70 16.57 -3.38 8.45
C PHE A 70 15.93 -2.19 9.18
N ILE A 71 16.60 -1.73 10.24
CA ILE A 71 16.26 -0.49 10.97
C ILE A 71 16.40 0.71 10.02
N ASP A 72 15.56 1.73 10.19
CA ASP A 72 15.54 2.98 9.40
C ASP A 72 15.32 2.81 7.89
N ARG A 73 14.85 1.65 7.44
CA ARG A 73 14.52 1.39 6.02
C ARG A 73 13.46 2.32 5.43
N GLU A 74 12.73 3.03 6.27
CA GLU A 74 11.68 3.98 5.89
C GLU A 74 12.24 5.15 5.08
N VAL A 75 13.50 5.55 5.33
CA VAL A 75 14.18 6.63 4.58
C VAL A 75 14.20 6.33 3.07
N ILE A 76 14.33 5.05 2.71
CA ILE A 76 14.39 4.60 1.31
C ILE A 76 13.02 4.72 0.62
N ALA A 77 11.91 4.65 1.35
CA ALA A 77 10.57 4.66 0.78
C ALA A 77 10.28 5.96 0.01
N THR A 78 10.77 7.09 0.50
CA THR A 78 10.48 8.45 0.01
C THR A 78 10.79 8.66 -1.47
N SER A 79 11.96 8.21 -1.96
CA SER A 79 12.31 8.30 -3.40
C SER A 79 11.98 7.03 -4.18
N LEU A 80 12.01 5.85 -3.54
CA LEU A 80 11.82 4.59 -4.26
C LEU A 80 10.36 4.41 -4.73
N ILE A 81 9.38 4.77 -3.92
CA ILE A 81 7.96 4.70 -4.29
C ILE A 81 7.68 5.55 -5.55
N PRO A 82 7.91 6.88 -5.55
CA PRO A 82 7.61 7.69 -6.73
C PRO A 82 8.35 7.21 -7.97
N LEU A 83 9.59 6.74 -7.84
CA LEU A 83 10.33 6.15 -8.95
C LEU A 83 9.62 4.91 -9.52
N LEU A 84 9.23 3.95 -8.68
CA LEU A 84 8.59 2.72 -9.12
C LEU A 84 7.19 2.97 -9.70
N VAL A 85 6.42 3.88 -9.09
CA VAL A 85 5.11 4.29 -9.62
C VAL A 85 5.29 4.95 -10.99
N LEU A 86 6.22 5.90 -11.13
CA LEU A 86 6.48 6.56 -12.41
C LEU A 86 6.87 5.55 -13.50
N ARG A 87 7.75 4.60 -13.19
CA ARG A 87 8.17 3.53 -14.13
C ARG A 87 7.02 2.61 -14.52
N SER A 88 6.13 2.28 -13.59
CA SER A 88 4.96 1.43 -13.85
C SER A 88 3.88 2.10 -14.70
N LEU A 89 3.91 3.44 -14.79
CA LEU A 89 3.01 4.27 -15.59
C LEU A 89 3.60 4.67 -16.94
N ASP A 90 4.87 4.37 -17.19
CA ASP A 90 5.54 4.66 -18.46
C ASP A 90 4.89 3.92 -19.64
N GLY A 91 4.96 4.48 -20.85
CA GLY A 91 4.42 3.85 -22.05
C GLY A 91 5.05 2.49 -22.37
N ASN A 92 6.29 2.25 -21.91
CA ASN A 92 7.02 0.99 -22.05
C ASN A 92 6.93 0.10 -20.81
N ALA A 93 6.07 0.44 -19.85
CA ALA A 93 5.90 -0.35 -18.63
C ALA A 93 5.48 -1.78 -18.95
N THR A 94 5.99 -2.72 -18.16
CA THR A 94 5.68 -4.14 -18.27
C THR A 94 4.93 -4.63 -17.04
N LYS A 95 4.33 -5.82 -17.13
CA LYS A 95 3.74 -6.48 -15.95
C LYS A 95 4.76 -6.71 -14.83
N ALA A 96 6.05 -6.82 -15.17
CA ALA A 96 7.11 -6.97 -14.19
C ALA A 96 7.29 -5.69 -13.35
N ASP A 97 7.09 -4.51 -13.94
CA ASP A 97 7.19 -3.23 -13.21
C ASP A 97 6.04 -3.08 -12.19
N ILE A 98 4.81 -3.47 -12.56
CA ILE A 98 3.67 -3.52 -11.62
C ILE A 98 3.94 -4.52 -10.49
N LYS A 99 4.46 -5.70 -10.83
CA LYS A 99 4.75 -6.73 -9.84
C LYS A 99 5.83 -6.27 -8.84
N ARG A 100 6.86 -5.56 -9.31
CA ARG A 100 7.88 -4.95 -8.44
C ARG A 100 7.25 -3.96 -7.47
N LEU A 101 6.43 -3.03 -7.97
CA LEU A 101 5.71 -2.10 -7.11
C LEU A 101 4.81 -2.83 -6.09
N TRP A 102 4.13 -3.90 -6.48
CA TRP A 102 3.32 -4.72 -5.58
C TRP A 102 4.10 -5.39 -4.45
N ASN A 103 5.34 -5.83 -4.71
CA ASN A 103 6.18 -6.43 -3.70
C ASN A 103 6.56 -5.44 -2.59
N VAL A 104 6.72 -4.17 -2.94
CA VAL A 104 7.07 -3.09 -2.01
C VAL A 104 5.87 -2.25 -1.57
N ARG A 105 4.63 -2.71 -1.81
CA ARG A 105 3.41 -1.93 -1.53
C ARG A 105 3.31 -1.44 -0.08
N GLU A 106 3.85 -2.20 0.87
CA GLU A 106 3.87 -1.83 2.30
C GLU A 106 4.66 -0.54 2.57
N MET A 107 5.52 -0.09 1.64
CA MET A 107 6.14 1.23 1.76
C MET A 107 5.11 2.35 1.61
N LEU A 108 4.02 2.12 0.86
CA LEU A 108 2.99 3.13 0.62
C LEU A 108 2.26 3.57 1.89
N SER A 109 2.20 2.71 2.91
CA SER A 109 1.62 3.06 4.21
C SER A 109 2.51 4.00 5.04
N LEU A 110 3.77 4.21 4.64
CA LEU A 110 4.66 5.19 5.27
C LEU A 110 4.44 6.61 4.72
N LEU A 111 3.62 6.77 3.68
CA LEU A 111 3.36 8.07 3.08
C LEU A 111 2.36 8.84 3.93
N ASP A 112 2.74 10.04 4.34
CA ASP A 112 1.78 10.97 4.95
C ASP A 112 0.98 11.68 3.85
N PHE A 113 -0.29 11.29 3.71
CA PHE A 113 -1.23 11.91 2.77
C PHE A 113 -1.78 13.27 3.24
N SER A 114 -1.38 13.75 4.42
CA SER A 114 -1.72 15.08 4.95
C SER A 114 -0.85 16.19 4.38
N GLU A 115 0.38 15.87 3.98
CA GLU A 115 1.33 16.87 3.54
C GLU A 115 1.11 17.31 2.09
N THR A 116 1.32 18.60 1.81
CA THR A 116 1.29 19.11 0.42
C THR A 116 2.40 18.49 -0.46
N SER A 117 3.51 18.07 0.15
CA SER A 117 4.66 17.42 -0.50
C SER A 117 4.24 16.14 -1.25
N ILE A 118 3.23 15.42 -0.74
CA ILE A 118 2.73 14.17 -1.31
C ILE A 118 1.89 14.37 -2.57
N ALA A 119 1.47 15.60 -2.88
CA ALA A 119 0.52 15.88 -3.96
C ALA A 119 0.99 15.30 -5.31
N TYR A 120 2.30 15.35 -5.58
CA TYR A 120 2.86 14.74 -6.79
C TYR A 120 2.67 13.22 -6.80
N ILE A 121 3.03 12.53 -5.71
CA ILE A 121 2.89 11.08 -5.58
C ILE A 121 1.41 10.68 -5.66
N ARG A 122 0.54 11.39 -4.94
CA ARG A 122 -0.91 11.21 -4.99
C ARG A 122 -1.42 11.28 -6.44
N SER A 123 -0.99 12.29 -7.20
CA SER A 123 -1.37 12.41 -8.62
C SER A 123 -0.91 11.22 -9.47
N LEU A 124 0.28 10.66 -9.20
CA LEU A 124 0.76 9.46 -9.86
C LEU A 124 -0.08 8.24 -9.47
N LEU A 125 -0.41 8.07 -8.19
CA LEU A 125 -1.25 6.98 -7.71
C LEU A 125 -2.64 7.01 -8.37
N LEU A 126 -3.26 8.18 -8.49
CA LEU A 126 -4.55 8.32 -9.18
C LEU A 126 -4.47 7.97 -10.68
N ARG A 127 -3.34 8.26 -11.34
CA ARG A 127 -3.13 7.88 -12.75
C ARG A 127 -3.09 6.36 -12.96
N THR A 128 -2.81 5.56 -11.92
CA THR A 128 -2.84 4.09 -12.03
C THR A 128 -4.24 3.58 -12.37
N VAL A 129 -5.29 4.25 -11.90
CA VAL A 129 -6.70 3.92 -12.17
C VAL A 129 -7.03 4.01 -13.65
N SER A 130 -6.47 4.99 -14.35
CA SER A 130 -6.71 5.21 -15.78
C SER A 130 -5.77 4.38 -16.67
N SER A 131 -4.77 3.69 -16.10
CA SER A 131 -3.76 2.97 -16.86
C SER A 131 -4.29 1.61 -17.35
N PRO A 132 -4.35 1.35 -18.67
CA PRO A 132 -4.79 0.05 -19.19
C PRO A 132 -3.93 -1.12 -18.70
N MET A 133 -2.65 -0.88 -18.38
CA MET A 133 -1.74 -1.92 -17.87
C MET A 133 -2.19 -2.39 -16.47
N TYR A 134 -2.62 -1.45 -15.63
CA TYR A 134 -3.11 -1.74 -14.29
C TYR A 134 -4.44 -2.48 -14.32
N ILE A 135 -5.41 -1.98 -15.09
CA ILE A 135 -6.75 -2.57 -15.17
C ILE A 135 -6.71 -3.99 -15.73
N LYS A 136 -5.88 -4.25 -16.75
CA LYS A 136 -5.76 -5.58 -17.36
C LYS A 136 -4.96 -6.57 -16.49
N SER A 137 -4.08 -6.10 -15.62
CA SER A 137 -3.22 -6.95 -14.79
C SER A 137 -3.89 -7.29 -13.46
N ALA A 138 -3.79 -8.55 -13.01
CA ALA A 138 -4.30 -8.93 -11.69
C ALA A 138 -3.55 -8.20 -10.56
N ASP A 139 -2.23 -8.09 -10.66
CA ASP A 139 -1.42 -7.35 -9.68
C ASP A 139 -1.70 -5.84 -9.73
N GLY A 140 -2.07 -5.31 -10.90
CA GLY A 140 -2.47 -3.90 -11.05
C GLY A 140 -3.80 -3.61 -10.37
N ARG A 141 -4.80 -4.48 -10.55
CA ARG A 141 -6.09 -4.36 -9.83
C ARG A 141 -5.92 -4.51 -8.33
N ARG A 142 -5.06 -5.44 -7.88
CA ARG A 142 -4.70 -5.57 -6.46
C ARG A 142 -4.04 -4.31 -5.92
N MET A 143 -3.11 -3.73 -6.67
CA MET A 143 -2.47 -2.48 -6.29
C MET A 143 -3.51 -1.37 -6.09
N ILE A 144 -4.42 -1.16 -7.06
CA ILE A 144 -5.46 -0.13 -6.93
C ILE A 144 -6.37 -0.42 -5.73
N SER A 145 -6.73 -1.68 -5.50
CA SER A 145 -7.55 -2.07 -4.33
C SER A 145 -6.85 -1.75 -3.01
N HIS A 146 -5.53 -1.98 -2.95
CA HIS A 146 -4.71 -1.63 -1.79
C HIS A 146 -4.62 -0.12 -1.55
N LEU A 147 -4.68 0.72 -2.59
CA LEU A 147 -4.70 2.18 -2.43
C LEU A 147 -5.91 2.68 -1.63
N PHE A 148 -7.06 1.99 -1.70
CA PHE A 148 -8.23 2.32 -0.88
C PHE A 148 -8.02 2.07 0.61
N GLN A 149 -7.01 1.27 0.98
CA GLN A 149 -6.68 0.95 2.37
C GLN A 149 -5.63 1.89 2.98
N LEU A 150 -5.08 2.82 2.20
CA LEU A 150 -3.97 3.65 2.66
C LEU A 150 -4.42 4.87 3.45
N ASP A 151 -5.49 5.54 3.02
CA ASP A 151 -5.92 6.80 3.62
C ASP A 151 -7.34 7.17 3.17
N THR A 152 -8.19 7.62 4.09
CA THR A 152 -9.60 7.96 3.80
C THR A 152 -9.74 9.13 2.83
N ARG A 153 -8.81 10.10 2.87
CA ARG A 153 -8.81 11.24 1.95
C ARG A 153 -8.53 10.77 0.53
N LEU A 154 -7.77 9.69 0.34
CA LEU A 154 -7.45 9.14 -0.98
C LEU A 154 -8.66 8.43 -1.63
N ILE A 155 -9.56 7.87 -0.83
CA ILE A 155 -10.73 7.09 -1.29
C ILE A 155 -11.61 7.93 -2.24
N GLN A 156 -11.93 9.17 -1.86
CA GLN A 156 -12.76 10.06 -2.68
C GLN A 156 -12.13 10.33 -4.04
N ASP A 157 -10.82 10.57 -4.08
CA ASP A 157 -10.10 10.85 -5.32
C ASP A 157 -9.99 9.61 -6.20
N LEU A 158 -9.76 8.43 -5.61
CA LEU A 158 -9.76 7.16 -6.32
C LEU A 158 -11.14 6.85 -6.91
N HIS A 159 -12.20 7.07 -6.14
CA HIS A 159 -13.58 6.93 -6.59
C HIS A 159 -13.88 7.84 -7.77
N ASN A 160 -13.54 9.12 -7.66
CA ASN A 160 -13.69 10.10 -8.75
C ASN A 160 -12.88 9.71 -9.98
N ALA A 161 -11.65 9.21 -9.80
CA ALA A 161 -10.81 8.76 -10.89
C ALA A 161 -11.43 7.54 -11.61
N ILE A 162 -11.98 6.57 -10.89
CA ILE A 162 -12.67 5.41 -11.49
C ILE A 162 -13.93 5.88 -12.22
N ARG A 163 -14.75 6.70 -11.56
CA ARG A 163 -16.01 7.22 -12.10
C ARG A 163 -15.79 7.95 -13.42
N ALA A 164 -14.73 8.74 -13.53
CA ALA A 164 -14.37 9.43 -14.77
C ALA A 164 -14.08 8.48 -15.95
N GLN A 165 -13.69 7.23 -15.68
CA GLN A 165 -13.43 6.23 -16.72
C GLN A 165 -14.70 5.48 -17.18
N ILE A 166 -15.74 5.40 -16.33
CA ILE A 166 -16.93 4.58 -16.58
C ILE A 166 -17.62 4.89 -17.92
N PRO A 167 -17.88 6.17 -18.31
CA PRO A 167 -18.61 6.47 -19.54
C PRO A 167 -17.92 5.97 -20.82
N MET A 168 -16.60 5.83 -20.80
CA MET A 168 -15.78 5.41 -21.95
C MET A 168 -15.23 3.99 -21.81
N ALA A 169 -15.53 3.31 -20.69
CA ALA A 169 -14.98 1.99 -20.38
C ALA A 169 -15.64 0.88 -21.20
N LYS A 170 -14.83 -0.11 -21.59
CA LYS A 170 -15.33 -1.36 -22.17
C LYS A 170 -15.88 -2.27 -21.06
N GLY A 171 -16.75 -3.22 -21.40
CA GLY A 171 -17.31 -4.17 -20.42
C GLY A 171 -16.25 -4.85 -19.55
N SER A 172 -15.15 -5.33 -20.14
CA SER A 172 -14.04 -5.92 -19.39
C SER A 172 -13.35 -4.97 -18.41
N SER A 173 -13.35 -3.66 -18.70
CA SER A 173 -12.81 -2.64 -17.80
C SER A 173 -13.80 -2.32 -16.68
N LEU A 174 -15.11 -2.33 -16.96
CA LEU A 174 -16.15 -2.18 -15.94
C LEU A 174 -16.11 -3.34 -14.94
N ASP A 175 -16.00 -4.58 -15.43
CA ASP A 175 -15.83 -5.76 -14.58
C ASP A 175 -14.58 -5.64 -13.70
N ALA A 176 -13.48 -5.12 -14.27
CA ALA A 176 -12.25 -4.88 -13.54
C ALA A 176 -12.40 -3.81 -12.44
N TYR A 177 -13.15 -2.73 -12.68
CA TYR A 177 -13.44 -1.74 -11.65
C TYR A 177 -14.35 -2.30 -10.55
N GLY A 178 -15.36 -3.10 -10.91
CA GLY A 178 -16.20 -3.81 -9.93
C GLY A 178 -15.37 -4.75 -9.05
N ASP A 179 -14.45 -5.52 -9.67
CA ASP A 179 -13.47 -6.35 -8.97
C ASP A 179 -12.62 -5.56 -7.96
N ILE A 180 -12.20 -4.34 -8.32
CA ILE A 180 -11.39 -3.46 -7.48
C ILE A 180 -12.20 -3.01 -6.26
N TYR A 181 -13.39 -2.46 -6.46
CA TYR A 181 -14.26 -2.02 -5.35
C TYR A 181 -14.62 -3.17 -4.42
N PHE A 182 -15.01 -4.33 -4.99
CA PHE A 182 -15.35 -5.49 -4.20
C PHE A 182 -14.18 -5.98 -3.34
N ARG A 183 -12.95 -5.97 -3.87
CA ARG A 183 -11.75 -6.30 -3.11
C ARG A 183 -11.48 -5.29 -2.01
N ALA A 184 -11.51 -3.99 -2.32
CA ALA A 184 -11.28 -2.94 -1.35
C ALA A 184 -12.27 -3.02 -0.18
N TRP A 185 -13.57 -3.15 -0.48
CA TRP A 185 -14.61 -3.30 0.53
C TRP A 185 -14.46 -4.61 1.33
N LYS A 186 -14.09 -5.72 0.66
CA LYS A 186 -13.87 -6.98 1.37
C LYS A 186 -12.65 -6.90 2.30
N GLU A 187 -11.59 -6.22 1.88
CA GLU A 187 -10.38 -6.04 2.69
C GLU A 187 -10.64 -5.15 3.90
N SER A 188 -11.44 -4.08 3.76
CA SER A 188 -11.83 -3.24 4.90
C SER A 188 -12.73 -3.98 5.90
N THR A 189 -13.58 -4.89 5.45
CA THR A 189 -14.42 -5.73 6.35
C THR A 189 -13.67 -6.91 6.97
N SER A 190 -12.55 -7.34 6.38
CA SER A 190 -11.81 -8.54 6.80
C SER A 190 -10.60 -8.24 7.68
N ASN A 191 -10.37 -6.99 8.08
CA ASN A 191 -9.26 -6.61 8.95
C ASN A 191 -9.73 -6.31 10.39
N PRO A 192 -10.04 -7.33 11.22
CA PRO A 192 -10.37 -7.16 12.64
C PRO A 192 -9.14 -7.14 13.57
N ASP A 193 -7.91 -7.20 13.04
CA ASP A 193 -6.69 -7.34 13.83
C ASP A 193 -6.20 -5.99 14.41
N HIS A 194 -7.00 -5.41 15.30
CA HIS A 194 -6.56 -4.62 16.45
C HIS A 194 -7.54 -4.72 17.64
N GLN A 195 -8.42 -5.72 17.69
CA GLN A 195 -9.22 -5.99 18.89
C GLN A 195 -8.78 -7.28 19.58
N ASN A 196 -8.29 -7.09 20.82
CA ASN A 196 -8.53 -7.91 22.02
C ASN A 196 -7.25 -8.35 22.76
N ILE A 197 -6.63 -7.41 23.48
CA ILE A 197 -5.80 -7.75 24.65
C ILE A 197 -6.77 -8.08 25.80
N ASN A 198 -6.89 -9.39 26.07
CA ASN A 198 -7.17 -10.02 27.36
C ASN A 198 -8.00 -9.24 28.40
N THR A 199 -9.30 -9.50 28.45
CA THR A 199 -10.05 -9.42 29.71
C THR A 199 -9.78 -10.69 30.52
N SER A 200 -8.78 -10.63 31.40
CA SER A 200 -8.66 -11.57 32.53
C SER A 200 -8.17 -10.81 33.77
N ASP A 201 -9.09 -10.70 34.73
CA ASP A 201 -8.87 -10.55 36.18
C ASP A 201 -7.81 -9.55 36.67
N VAL A 202 -8.26 -8.35 37.06
CA VAL A 202 -7.76 -7.66 38.27
C VAL A 202 -8.93 -6.89 38.91
N ASN A 203 -9.31 -7.33 40.12
CA ASN A 203 -9.97 -6.48 41.10
C ASN A 203 -9.01 -5.36 41.53
N GLN A 204 -9.39 -4.09 41.46
CA GLN A 204 -9.09 -3.13 42.53
C GLN A 204 -9.87 -1.83 42.31
N ASP A 205 -10.60 -1.41 43.34
CA ASP A 205 -11.16 -0.09 43.51
C ASP A 205 -10.09 1.00 43.31
N ASN A 206 -10.38 2.03 42.50
CA ASN A 206 -9.97 3.40 42.83
C ASN A 206 -10.69 4.42 41.93
N ASP A 207 -11.37 5.35 42.61
CA ASP A 207 -11.86 6.61 42.07
C ASP A 207 -10.71 7.47 41.57
N THR A 208 -10.74 7.86 40.30
CA THR A 208 -10.13 9.11 39.82
C THR A 208 -10.94 9.66 38.66
N ASP A 209 -11.61 10.79 38.93
CA ASP A 209 -12.09 11.73 37.94
C ASP A 209 -10.90 12.21 37.09
N THR A 210 -10.91 11.86 35.81
CA THR A 210 -10.18 12.57 34.76
C THR A 210 -11.04 12.56 33.52
N ASP A 211 -11.63 13.72 33.23
CA ASP A 211 -12.13 14.08 31.90
C ASP A 211 -10.94 14.03 30.93
N ASP A 212 -10.91 13.00 30.09
CA ASP A 212 -9.99 12.88 28.95
C ASP A 212 -10.83 12.45 27.74
N ASP A 213 -11.29 13.45 26.98
CA ASP A 213 -11.89 13.28 25.66
C ASP A 213 -10.77 12.86 24.67
N GLY A 214 -10.38 11.58 24.76
CA GLY A 214 -9.60 10.89 23.75
C GLY A 214 -10.52 10.27 22.72
N ASP A 215 -10.78 11.01 21.63
CA ASP A 215 -11.47 10.53 20.43
C ASP A 215 -10.53 9.62 19.62
N ASP A 216 -10.24 8.44 20.16
CA ASP A 216 -9.54 7.35 19.48
C ASP A 216 -10.56 6.25 19.12
N GLN A 217 -11.51 6.57 18.24
CA GLN A 217 -12.40 5.59 17.62
C GLN A 217 -12.26 5.60 16.08
N ASP A 218 -11.92 4.41 15.56
CA ASP A 218 -12.43 3.87 14.30
C ASP A 218 -11.86 4.33 12.94
N GLU A 219 -10.53 4.34 12.78
CA GLU A 219 -9.92 4.51 11.43
C GLU A 219 -10.38 3.41 10.42
N VAL A 220 -10.64 2.18 10.90
CA VAL A 220 -11.16 1.08 10.07
C VAL A 220 -12.63 1.26 9.71
N GLY A 221 -13.43 1.80 10.63
CA GLY A 221 -14.82 2.18 10.37
C GLY A 221 -14.91 3.32 9.36
N ASP A 222 -13.93 4.22 9.37
CA ASP A 222 -13.87 5.38 8.48
C ASP A 222 -13.58 4.97 7.03
N ILE A 223 -12.67 4.01 6.78
CA ILE A 223 -12.38 3.51 5.41
C ILE A 223 -13.59 2.81 4.79
N GLN A 224 -14.24 1.90 5.53
CA GLN A 224 -15.42 1.19 5.01
C GLN A 224 -16.55 2.17 4.70
N THR A 225 -16.86 3.05 5.66
CA THR A 225 -17.90 4.08 5.51
C THR A 225 -17.60 4.97 4.32
N ALA A 226 -16.36 5.42 4.16
CA ALA A 226 -15.95 6.25 3.03
C ALA A 226 -16.13 5.56 1.67
N ILE A 227 -15.84 4.25 1.56
CA ILE A 227 -16.09 3.50 0.31
C ILE A 227 -17.60 3.41 0.03
N GLU A 228 -18.39 3.05 1.05
CA GLU A 228 -19.84 2.88 0.91
C GLU A 228 -20.53 4.20 0.58
N ASP A 229 -20.22 5.29 1.28
CA ASP A 229 -20.79 6.61 1.07
C ASP A 229 -20.54 7.12 -0.35
N ASN A 230 -19.32 6.93 -0.88
CA ASN A 230 -18.98 7.30 -2.25
C ASN A 230 -19.82 6.56 -3.29
N VAL A 231 -19.97 5.25 -3.12
CA VAL A 231 -20.76 4.41 -4.04
C VAL A 231 -22.26 4.70 -3.90
N LEU A 232 -22.75 4.92 -2.69
CA LEU A 232 -24.15 5.26 -2.40
C LEU A 232 -24.52 6.65 -2.91
N GLN A 233 -23.62 7.62 -2.80
CA GLN A 233 -23.82 8.95 -3.37
C GLN A 233 -24.07 8.86 -4.88
N ASP A 234 -23.30 8.05 -5.60
CA ASP A 234 -23.54 7.84 -7.02
C ASP A 234 -24.90 7.18 -7.31
N LEU A 235 -25.37 6.25 -6.47
CA LEU A 235 -26.70 5.63 -6.62
C LEU A 235 -27.84 6.61 -6.31
N MET A 236 -27.67 7.49 -5.33
CA MET A 236 -28.71 8.43 -4.91
C MET A 236 -28.82 9.65 -5.83
N TYR A 237 -27.72 10.12 -6.41
CA TYR A 237 -27.67 11.35 -7.20
C TYR A 237 -27.55 11.13 -8.72
N SER A 238 -27.74 9.90 -9.22
CA SER A 238 -27.73 9.59 -10.67
C SER A 238 -29.07 9.82 -11.40
N SER A 239 -29.88 10.76 -10.91
CA SER A 239 -31.15 11.18 -11.53
C SER A 239 -31.00 12.34 -12.51
#